data_AF-A0A9P4LZ11-F1
#
_entry.id   AF-A0A9P4LZ11-F1
#
_cell.length_a   1.000
_cell.length_b   1.000
_cell.length_c   1.000
_cell.angle_alpha   90.00
_cell.angle_beta   90.00
_cell.angle_gamma   90.00
#
_symmetry.space_group_name_H-M   'P 1'
#
loop_
_entity.id
_entity.type
_entity.pdbx_description
1 polymer ?
#
loop_
_entity_poly.entity_id
_entity_poly.type
_entity_poly.pdbx_seq_one_letter_code
_entity_poly.pdbx_strand_id
1 'polypeptide(L)'
;MSLLAAANACSKDDQVLSDHNAEGVCQGGSAYSCSSFQPQIVNDTFSYGFAGHGNTASAVCCQCFKFTWTDNAAKGKTMVVQAVNAGGLPSADDFDIYTPGGGVGDFPAACNAQYGAPAGTGWGRQYGGVSSDSECSELPSSLQEGCHWRWQWGGGDLNLWNIVYEQVECPTELTSISGCSA
;
A
#
# COMPACT_ATOMS: atom_id res chain seq x y z
N MET A 1 1.14 28.29 8.88
CA MET A 1 0.95 27.62 7.57
C MET A 1 1.64 26.28 7.65
N SER A 2 0.90 25.20 7.95
CA SER A 2 1.44 23.85 7.76
C SER A 2 1.43 23.60 6.25
N LEU A 3 2.60 23.43 5.63
CA LEU A 3 2.61 22.75 4.34
C LEU A 3 2.10 21.34 4.64
N LEU A 4 1.00 20.92 4.00
CA LEU A 4 0.74 19.50 3.82
C LEU A 4 1.98 18.94 3.11
N ALA A 5 2.86 18.26 3.85
CA ALA A 5 4.00 17.59 3.24
C ALA A 5 3.45 16.50 2.32
N ALA A 6 4.03 16.28 1.15
CA ALA A 6 3.68 15.08 0.39
C ALA A 6 4.18 13.84 1.17
N ALA A 7 3.47 12.72 1.08
CA ALA A 7 4.00 11.46 1.60
C ALA A 7 5.36 11.16 0.95
N ASN A 8 6.28 10.60 1.73
CA ASN A 8 7.61 10.24 1.30
C ASN A 8 7.56 9.34 0.05
N ALA A 9 8.45 9.64 -0.89
CA ALA A 9 8.78 8.75 -2.00
C ALA A 9 10.23 8.29 -1.87
N CYS A 10 10.54 7.16 -2.50
CA CYS A 10 11.86 6.55 -2.42
C CYS A 10 12.55 6.47 -3.78
N SER A 11 13.88 6.43 -3.77
CA SER A 11 14.69 6.12 -4.94
C SER A 11 14.50 4.67 -5.39
N LYS A 12 15.11 4.30 -6.52
CA LYS A 12 15.16 2.90 -6.98
C LYS A 12 15.69 1.94 -5.90
N ASP A 13 16.70 2.38 -5.14
CA ASP A 13 17.32 1.62 -4.04
C ASP A 13 16.61 1.80 -2.68
N ASP A 14 15.33 2.19 -2.71
CA ASP A 14 14.47 2.29 -1.53
C ASP A 14 14.95 3.27 -0.44
N GLN A 15 15.61 4.35 -0.85
CA GLN A 15 16.03 5.45 0.05
C GLN A 15 15.07 6.62 -0.08
N VAL A 16 14.60 7.16 1.05
CA VAL A 16 13.70 8.32 1.07
C VAL A 16 14.33 9.48 0.31
N LEU A 17 13.60 10.04 -0.65
CA LEU A 17 14.02 11.19 -1.45
C LEU A 17 13.84 12.48 -0.65
N SER A 18 14.85 13.34 -0.66
CA SER A 18 14.73 14.69 -0.11
C SER A 18 13.92 15.64 -1.00
N ASP A 19 13.80 15.33 -2.29
CA ASP A 19 12.98 16.08 -3.23
C ASP A 19 11.54 15.54 -3.22
N HIS A 20 10.67 16.20 -2.47
CA HIS A 20 9.25 15.87 -2.37
C HIS A 20 8.45 16.16 -3.66
N ASN A 21 9.07 16.78 -4.67
CA ASN A 21 8.46 17.02 -5.98
C ASN A 21 9.00 16.09 -7.07
N ALA A 22 9.85 15.12 -6.71
CA ALA A 22 10.40 14.16 -7.65
C ALA A 22 9.25 13.41 -8.36
N GLU A 23 9.26 13.46 -9.69
CA GLU A 23 8.22 12.84 -10.50
C GLU A 23 8.22 11.32 -10.32
N GLY A 24 7.02 10.73 -10.25
CA GLY A 24 6.85 9.29 -10.12
C GLY A 24 7.34 8.53 -11.34
N VAL A 25 7.92 7.34 -11.14
CA VAL A 25 8.41 6.49 -12.23
C VAL A 25 7.31 6.14 -13.24
N CYS A 26 6.06 6.03 -12.80
CA CYS A 26 4.90 5.76 -13.68
C CYS A 26 4.61 6.89 -14.66
N GLN A 27 5.15 8.09 -14.44
CA GLN A 27 5.02 9.26 -15.31
C GLN A 27 6.34 9.59 -16.03
N GLY A 28 7.36 8.73 -15.90
CA GLY A 28 8.68 8.92 -16.52
C GLY A 28 9.73 9.54 -15.59
N GLY A 29 9.39 9.77 -14.32
CA GLY A 29 10.32 10.25 -13.30
C GLY A 29 11.16 9.15 -12.65
N SER A 30 11.62 9.41 -11.41
CA SER A 30 12.55 8.54 -10.67
C SER A 30 12.10 8.21 -9.24
N ALA A 31 10.93 8.68 -8.83
CA ALA A 31 10.36 8.41 -7.52
C ALA A 31 9.51 7.12 -7.53
N TYR A 32 9.72 6.29 -6.53
CA TYR A 32 9.04 5.01 -6.30
C TYR A 32 8.30 5.05 -4.96
N SER A 33 7.38 4.09 -4.77
CA SER A 33 6.82 3.86 -3.44
C SER A 33 7.87 3.25 -2.51
N CYS A 34 7.95 3.73 -1.28
CA CYS A 34 8.86 3.18 -0.27
C CYS A 34 8.39 1.81 0.21
N SER A 35 9.31 0.84 0.36
CA SER A 35 8.97 -0.47 0.90
C SER A 35 8.48 -0.38 2.35
N SER A 36 8.80 0.70 3.08
CA SER A 36 8.27 0.96 4.42
C SER A 36 6.75 1.18 4.46
N PHE A 37 6.09 1.38 3.31
CA PHE A 37 4.63 1.45 3.22
C PHE A 37 3.93 0.08 3.23
N GLN A 38 4.69 -1.00 3.39
CA GLN A 38 4.14 -2.33 3.61
C GLN A 38 3.27 -2.43 4.87
N PRO A 39 2.30 -3.36 4.93
CA PRO A 39 1.47 -3.55 6.10
C PRO A 39 2.28 -4.14 7.26
N GLN A 40 1.93 -3.77 8.49
CA GLN A 40 2.64 -4.19 9.70
C GLN A 40 1.69 -4.89 10.66
N ILE A 41 1.98 -6.15 10.97
CA ILE A 41 1.22 -6.93 11.96
C ILE A 41 1.58 -6.43 13.36
N VAL A 42 0.59 -5.93 14.10
CA VAL A 42 0.77 -5.57 15.52
C VAL A 42 0.41 -6.75 16.42
N ASN A 43 -0.71 -7.41 16.11
CA ASN A 43 -1.16 -8.65 16.76
C ASN A 43 -2.19 -9.37 15.87
N ASP A 44 -2.69 -10.51 16.34
CA ASP A 44 -3.62 -11.38 15.60
C ASP A 44 -4.90 -10.68 15.09
N THR A 45 -5.29 -9.56 15.71
CA THR A 45 -6.53 -8.83 15.39
C THR A 45 -6.31 -7.41 14.87
N PHE A 46 -5.07 -6.91 14.87
CA PHE A 46 -4.74 -5.52 14.55
C PHE A 46 -3.48 -5.36 13.69
N SER A 47 -3.57 -4.48 12.70
CA SER A 47 -2.49 -4.14 11.77
C SER A 47 -2.42 -2.64 11.49
N TYR A 48 -1.25 -2.16 11.09
CA TYR A 48 -1.06 -0.86 10.45
C TYR A 48 -0.75 -1.00 8.96
N GLY A 49 -0.90 0.06 8.20
CA GLY A 49 -0.35 0.16 6.85
C GLY A 49 -0.77 1.42 6.10
N PHE A 50 -0.73 1.35 4.78
CA PHE A 50 -0.96 2.48 3.90
C PHE A 50 -1.90 2.08 2.78
N ALA A 51 -2.62 3.05 2.24
CA ALA A 51 -3.57 2.80 1.16
C ALA A 51 -3.60 3.94 0.14
N GLY A 52 -4.00 3.60 -1.08
CA GLY A 52 -4.63 4.52 -2.01
C GLY A 52 -6.11 4.64 -1.74
N HIS A 53 -6.66 5.80 -2.06
CA HIS A 53 -8.09 6.06 -1.87
C HIS A 53 -8.70 6.70 -3.10
N GLY A 54 -9.85 6.15 -3.53
CA GLY A 54 -10.62 6.64 -4.65
C GLY A 54 -9.89 6.64 -5.99
N ASN A 55 -10.44 7.34 -6.97
CA ASN A 55 -9.89 7.41 -8.32
C ASN A 55 -8.68 8.37 -8.42
N THR A 56 -8.86 9.62 -8.00
CA THR A 56 -7.84 10.68 -8.09
C THR A 56 -7.33 11.08 -6.72
N ALA A 57 -6.22 11.82 -6.69
CA ALA A 57 -5.69 12.39 -5.45
C ALA A 57 -6.84 13.11 -4.71
N SER A 58 -7.12 12.65 -3.50
CA SER A 58 -8.33 12.99 -2.78
C SER A 58 -8.03 14.00 -1.67
N ALA A 59 -9.08 14.70 -1.22
CA ALA A 59 -9.00 15.59 -0.07
C ALA A 59 -8.63 14.86 1.24
N VAL A 60 -8.59 13.52 1.21
CA VAL A 60 -8.21 12.69 2.35
C VAL A 60 -6.74 12.29 2.35
N CYS A 61 -5.92 12.88 1.47
CA CYS A 61 -4.47 12.66 1.51
C CYS A 61 -3.92 12.92 2.92
N CYS A 62 -3.12 11.97 3.38
CA CYS A 62 -2.51 11.89 4.71
C CYS A 62 -3.44 11.79 5.91
N GLN A 63 -4.76 11.63 5.68
CA GLN A 63 -5.69 11.26 6.72
C GLN A 63 -5.61 9.76 6.99
N CYS A 64 -6.01 9.36 8.20
CA CYS A 64 -6.01 7.96 8.61
C CYS A 64 -7.42 7.43 8.82
N PHE A 65 -7.59 6.15 8.51
CA PHE A 65 -8.86 5.45 8.58
C PHE A 65 -8.68 4.13 9.30
N LYS A 66 -9.61 3.80 10.20
CA LYS A 66 -9.69 2.49 10.82
C LYS A 66 -10.65 1.62 10.04
N PHE A 67 -10.13 0.56 9.44
CA PHE A 67 -10.90 -0.47 8.77
C PHE A 67 -11.33 -1.54 9.77
N THR A 68 -12.51 -2.09 9.55
CA THR A 68 -12.98 -3.33 10.17
C THR A 68 -13.53 -4.24 9.08
N TRP A 69 -12.91 -5.39 8.86
CA TRP A 69 -13.45 -6.36 7.89
C TRP A 69 -14.75 -6.97 8.40
N THR A 70 -15.71 -7.12 7.49
CA THR A 70 -17.07 -7.59 7.81
C THR A 70 -17.34 -9.01 7.32
N ASP A 71 -16.43 -9.56 6.50
CA ASP A 71 -16.55 -10.86 5.86
C ASP A 71 -15.21 -11.61 5.77
N ASN A 72 -15.28 -12.83 5.21
CA ASN A 72 -14.14 -13.70 4.94
C ASN A 72 -13.26 -13.99 6.17
N ALA A 73 -12.00 -14.40 5.96
CA ALA A 73 -11.10 -14.83 7.01
C ALA A 73 -10.64 -13.68 7.93
N ALA A 74 -10.68 -12.44 7.44
CA ALA A 74 -10.32 -11.25 8.21
C ALA A 74 -11.49 -10.69 9.03
N LYS A 75 -12.70 -11.28 8.98
CA LYS A 75 -13.88 -10.75 9.67
C LYS A 75 -13.61 -10.42 11.14
N GLY A 76 -13.86 -9.17 11.52
CA GLY A 76 -13.66 -8.65 12.87
C GLY A 76 -12.25 -8.17 13.17
N LYS A 77 -11.27 -8.42 12.29
CA LYS A 77 -9.94 -7.81 12.38
C LYS A 77 -10.03 -6.33 12.00
N THR A 78 -9.10 -5.55 12.54
CA THR A 78 -9.04 -4.11 12.30
C THR A 78 -7.67 -3.70 11.79
N MET A 79 -7.64 -2.64 10.98
CA MET A 79 -6.39 -2.06 10.48
C MET A 79 -6.51 -0.54 10.48
N VAL A 80 -5.49 0.17 10.95
CA VAL A 80 -5.41 1.62 10.70
C VAL A 80 -4.50 1.86 9.51
N VAL A 81 -5.02 2.55 8.50
CA VAL A 81 -4.26 2.93 7.31
C VAL A 81 -4.12 4.44 7.22
N GLN A 82 -3.03 4.91 6.60
CA GLN A 82 -2.91 6.28 6.12
C GLN A 82 -3.09 6.31 4.60
N ALA A 83 -3.96 7.20 4.11
CA ALA A 83 -4.14 7.41 2.68
C ALA A 83 -2.98 8.25 2.13
N VAL A 84 -2.15 7.71 1.24
CA VAL A 84 -0.90 8.37 0.77
C VAL A 84 -0.83 8.58 -0.75
N ASN A 85 -1.76 8.00 -1.50
CA ASN A 85 -1.90 8.21 -2.94
C ASN A 85 -3.37 8.12 -3.40
N ALA A 86 -3.58 8.43 -4.67
CA ALA A 86 -4.80 8.03 -5.37
C ALA A 86 -4.76 6.52 -5.64
N GLY A 87 -5.90 5.83 -5.47
CA GLY A 87 -5.98 4.39 -5.76
C GLY A 87 -6.24 4.07 -7.24
N GLY A 88 -6.71 5.02 -8.05
CA GLY A 88 -7.18 4.73 -9.41
C GLY A 88 -8.44 3.85 -9.42
N LEU A 89 -9.20 3.86 -8.33
CA LEU A 89 -10.31 2.94 -8.11
C LEU A 89 -11.62 3.46 -8.72
N PRO A 90 -12.52 2.58 -9.20
CA PRO A 90 -13.79 2.99 -9.80
C PRO A 90 -14.71 3.72 -8.80
N SER A 91 -14.70 3.30 -7.53
CA SER A 91 -15.45 3.93 -6.46
C SER A 91 -14.60 4.97 -5.73
N ALA A 92 -15.23 6.07 -5.32
CA ALA A 92 -14.59 7.07 -4.46
C ALA A 92 -14.46 6.59 -3.01
N ASP A 93 -15.14 5.51 -2.63
CA ASP A 93 -15.17 4.96 -1.26
C ASP A 93 -14.25 3.73 -1.09
N ASP A 94 -13.63 3.26 -2.18
CA ASP A 94 -12.73 2.11 -2.14
C ASP A 94 -11.31 2.53 -1.72
N PHE A 95 -10.61 1.57 -1.10
CA PHE A 95 -9.21 1.69 -0.73
C PHE A 95 -8.39 0.57 -1.36
N ASP A 96 -7.18 0.89 -1.80
CA ASP A 96 -6.18 -0.06 -2.29
C ASP A 96 -5.03 -0.14 -1.29
N ILE A 97 -4.91 -1.26 -0.57
CA ILE A 97 -3.92 -1.42 0.49
C ILE A 97 -2.57 -1.78 -0.12
N TYR A 98 -1.53 -1.03 0.24
CA TYR A 98 -0.15 -1.29 -0.20
C TYR A 98 0.33 -2.67 0.27
N THR A 99 0.17 -3.67 -0.58
CA THR A 99 0.51 -5.07 -0.30
C THR A 99 1.44 -5.57 -1.38
N PRO A 100 2.74 -5.76 -1.12
CA PRO A 100 3.63 -6.36 -2.11
C PRO A 100 3.11 -7.71 -2.58
N GLY A 101 3.18 -7.93 -3.90
CA GLY A 101 2.61 -9.12 -4.50
C GLY A 101 1.08 -9.10 -4.56
N GLY A 102 0.42 -7.98 -4.28
CA GLY A 102 -1.02 -7.76 -4.48
C GLY A 102 -1.43 -7.44 -5.93
N GLY A 103 -0.46 -7.27 -6.82
CA GLY A 103 -0.65 -6.92 -8.23
C GLY A 103 -0.12 -5.53 -8.54
N VAL A 104 0.32 -5.33 -9.78
CA VAL A 104 0.93 -4.06 -10.25
C VAL A 104 -0.08 -3.16 -10.95
N GLY A 105 -1.26 -3.68 -11.27
CA GLY A 105 -2.35 -2.94 -11.90
C GLY A 105 -1.95 -2.33 -13.24
N ASP A 106 -2.37 -1.09 -13.46
CA ASP A 106 -2.24 -0.36 -14.73
C ASP A 106 -0.79 0.05 -15.05
N PHE A 107 0.11 0.05 -14.06
CA PHE A 107 1.49 0.53 -14.19
C PHE A 107 2.54 -0.57 -13.96
N PRO A 108 2.52 -1.67 -14.73
CA PRO A 108 3.38 -2.83 -14.50
C PRO A 108 4.88 -2.56 -14.67
N ALA A 109 5.24 -1.49 -15.38
CA ALA A 109 6.63 -1.14 -15.64
C ALA A 109 7.38 -0.67 -14.37
N ALA A 110 6.68 -0.15 -13.35
CA ALA A 110 7.33 0.44 -12.17
C ALA A 110 8.07 -0.61 -11.33
N CYS A 111 7.41 -1.72 -10.97
CA CYS A 111 8.04 -2.80 -10.21
C CYS A 111 9.09 -3.55 -11.04
N ASN A 112 8.91 -3.66 -12.36
CA ASN A 112 9.95 -4.17 -13.26
C ASN A 112 11.20 -3.27 -13.22
N ALA A 113 11.00 -1.96 -13.34
CA ALA A 113 12.08 -0.99 -13.30
C ALA A 113 12.79 -0.95 -11.95
N GLN A 114 12.07 -1.09 -10.83
CA GLN A 114 12.67 -1.02 -9.49
C GLN A 114 13.37 -2.32 -9.09
N TYR A 115 12.63 -3.43 -9.16
CA TYR A 115 12.98 -4.70 -8.53
C TYR A 115 13.20 -5.84 -9.53
N GLY A 116 13.09 -5.58 -10.84
CA GLY A 116 13.20 -6.62 -11.85
C GLY A 116 12.02 -7.60 -11.87
N ALA A 117 10.84 -7.17 -11.41
CA ALA A 117 9.61 -7.97 -11.46
C ALA A 117 9.28 -8.41 -12.92
N PRO A 118 8.58 -9.53 -13.13
CA PRO A 118 8.19 -9.97 -14.48
C PRO A 118 7.48 -8.87 -15.28
N ALA A 119 7.88 -8.72 -16.55
CA ALA A 119 7.34 -7.66 -17.40
C ALA A 119 5.86 -7.87 -17.69
N GLY A 120 5.07 -6.80 -17.59
CA GLY A 120 3.63 -6.79 -17.90
C GLY A 120 2.72 -7.20 -16.75
N THR A 121 3.10 -8.21 -15.95
CA THR A 121 2.22 -8.73 -14.87
C THR A 121 2.72 -8.46 -13.46
N GLY A 122 4.01 -8.15 -13.27
CA GLY A 122 4.63 -8.23 -11.96
C GLY A 122 4.66 -9.67 -11.44
N TRP A 123 4.74 -9.85 -10.12
CA TRP A 123 4.67 -11.17 -9.50
C TRP A 123 3.22 -11.67 -9.46
N GLY A 124 2.96 -12.82 -10.10
CA GLY A 124 1.62 -13.40 -10.24
C GLY A 124 0.76 -12.68 -11.28
N ARG A 125 -0.52 -12.47 -10.94
CA ARG A 125 -1.52 -11.81 -11.81
C ARG A 125 -1.32 -10.30 -11.82
N GLN A 126 -1.52 -9.66 -12.99
CA GLN A 126 -1.44 -8.19 -13.10
C GLN A 126 -2.33 -7.48 -12.07
N TYR A 127 -3.56 -7.97 -11.91
CA TYR A 127 -4.49 -7.55 -10.84
C TYR A 127 -4.67 -8.72 -9.88
N GLY A 128 -4.34 -8.51 -8.61
CA GLY A 128 -4.42 -9.53 -7.55
C GLY A 128 -3.11 -10.26 -7.24
N GLY A 129 -2.09 -10.12 -8.08
CA GLY A 129 -0.72 -10.56 -7.82
C GLY A 129 -0.59 -12.05 -7.55
N VAL A 130 0.28 -12.43 -6.60
CA VAL A 130 0.55 -13.82 -6.26
C VAL A 130 -0.71 -14.53 -5.73
N SER A 131 -0.77 -15.85 -5.79
CA SER A 131 -1.98 -16.62 -5.46
C SER A 131 -1.85 -17.48 -4.19
N SER A 132 -0.67 -17.48 -3.58
CA SER A 132 -0.37 -18.24 -2.36
C SER A 132 0.72 -17.58 -1.51
N ASP A 133 0.80 -17.95 -0.24
CA ASP A 133 1.87 -17.53 0.69
C ASP A 133 3.26 -17.98 0.20
N SER A 134 3.35 -19.16 -0.41
CA SER A 134 4.61 -19.70 -0.94
C SER A 134 5.22 -18.85 -2.06
N GLU A 135 4.38 -18.21 -2.88
CA GLU A 135 4.83 -17.34 -3.97
C GLU A 135 5.43 -16.02 -3.46
N CYS A 136 5.27 -15.69 -2.17
CA CYS A 136 5.99 -14.55 -1.59
C CYS A 136 7.51 -14.69 -1.68
N SER A 137 8.02 -15.93 -1.78
CA SER A 137 9.45 -16.19 -2.00
C SER A 137 9.97 -15.72 -3.37
N GLU A 138 9.09 -15.44 -4.34
CA GLU A 138 9.46 -14.89 -5.65
C GLU A 138 9.75 -13.39 -5.61
N LEU A 139 9.32 -12.70 -4.55
CA LEU A 139 9.56 -11.28 -4.35
C LEU A 139 10.96 -11.04 -3.74
N PRO A 140 11.54 -9.84 -3.94
CA PRO A 140 12.74 -9.41 -3.22
C PRO A 140 12.56 -9.55 -1.71
N SER A 141 13.62 -9.97 -1.02
CA SER A 141 13.59 -10.19 0.44
C SER A 141 12.99 -9.04 1.26
N SER A 142 13.21 -7.79 0.85
CA SER A 142 12.67 -6.59 1.49
C SER A 142 11.15 -6.42 1.35
N LEU A 143 10.51 -7.15 0.44
CA LEU A 143 9.07 -7.09 0.16
C LEU A 143 8.31 -8.33 0.65
N GLN A 144 9.02 -9.36 1.13
CA GLN A 144 8.39 -10.64 1.47
C GLN A 144 7.51 -10.51 2.71
N GLU A 145 7.91 -9.73 3.71
CA GLU A 145 7.13 -9.54 4.93
C GLU A 145 5.74 -8.94 4.65
N GLY A 146 5.68 -7.87 3.84
CA GLY A 146 4.40 -7.29 3.43
C GLY A 146 3.59 -8.21 2.51
N CYS A 147 4.23 -9.08 1.74
CA CYS A 147 3.52 -10.12 0.98
C CYS A 147 2.91 -11.17 1.89
N HIS A 148 3.66 -11.65 2.88
CA HIS A 148 3.20 -12.64 3.85
C HIS A 148 2.04 -12.14 4.70
N TRP A 149 1.97 -10.83 4.98
CA TRP A 149 0.90 -10.21 5.75
C TRP A 149 -0.51 -10.63 5.30
N ARG A 150 -0.81 -10.61 4.00
CA ARG A 150 -2.18 -10.88 3.52
C ARG A 150 -2.61 -12.32 3.80
N TRP A 151 -1.65 -13.24 3.79
CA TRP A 151 -1.88 -14.66 4.02
C TRP A 151 -1.89 -15.00 5.50
N GLN A 152 -0.90 -14.53 6.24
CA GLN A 152 -0.69 -14.89 7.64
C GLN A 152 -1.62 -14.11 8.57
N TRP A 153 -1.79 -12.81 8.33
CA TRP A 153 -2.70 -11.97 9.11
C TRP A 153 -4.07 -11.86 8.46
N GLY A 154 -4.14 -11.53 7.17
CA GLY A 154 -5.42 -11.37 6.48
C GLY A 154 -6.15 -12.71 6.24
N GLY A 155 -5.42 -13.82 6.18
CA GLY A 155 -5.99 -15.15 5.97
C GLY A 155 -6.36 -15.46 4.52
N GLY A 156 -5.86 -14.69 3.53
CA GLY A 156 -6.15 -14.95 2.12
C GLY A 156 -5.83 -13.81 1.16
N ASP A 157 -6.50 -13.84 0.00
CA ASP A 157 -6.50 -12.77 -0.99
C ASP A 157 -7.60 -11.75 -0.62
N LEU A 158 -7.21 -10.61 -0.07
CA LEU A 158 -8.13 -9.60 0.50
C LEU A 158 -8.87 -8.78 -0.56
N ASN A 159 -8.55 -8.96 -1.84
CA ASN A 159 -9.19 -8.22 -2.92
C ASN A 159 -10.71 -8.39 -2.87
N LEU A 160 -11.43 -7.25 -2.95
CA LEU A 160 -12.90 -7.18 -2.91
C LEU A 160 -13.55 -7.67 -1.60
N TRP A 161 -12.79 -7.82 -0.51
CA TRP A 161 -13.38 -8.12 0.80
C TRP A 161 -13.95 -6.86 1.43
N ASN A 162 -15.10 -7.00 2.10
CA ASN A 162 -15.85 -5.84 2.56
C ASN A 162 -15.33 -5.32 3.90
N ILE A 163 -15.05 -4.02 3.95
CA ILE A 163 -14.75 -3.29 5.18
C ILE A 163 -15.86 -2.30 5.52
N VAL A 164 -15.94 -1.94 6.79
CA VAL A 164 -16.45 -0.63 7.20
C VAL A 164 -15.28 0.21 7.67
N TYR A 165 -15.30 1.52 7.43
CA TYR A 165 -14.23 2.41 7.85
C TYR A 165 -14.74 3.67 8.54
N GLU A 166 -13.91 4.20 9.43
CA GLU A 166 -14.11 5.49 10.06
C GLU A 166 -12.79 6.28 10.02
N GLN A 167 -12.86 7.60 9.88
CA GLN A 167 -11.68 8.45 9.98
C GLN A 167 -11.20 8.50 11.43
N VAL A 168 -9.88 8.43 11.64
CA VAL A 168 -9.24 8.47 12.96
C VAL A 168 -8.04 9.43 12.94
N GLU A 169 -7.57 9.82 14.13
CA GLU A 169 -6.29 10.51 14.27
C GLU A 169 -5.16 9.60 13.78
N CYS A 170 -4.21 10.18 13.03
CA CYS A 170 -3.10 9.41 12.51
C CYS A 170 -2.10 9.04 13.61
N PRO A 171 -1.82 7.73 13.81
CA PRO A 171 -0.82 7.30 14.77
C PRO A 171 0.59 7.67 14.30
N THR A 172 1.49 7.87 15.26
CA THR A 172 2.90 8.19 14.99
C THR A 172 3.62 7.11 14.21
N GLU A 173 3.16 5.86 14.35
CA GLU A 173 3.62 4.67 13.66
C GLU A 173 3.47 4.81 12.14
N LEU A 174 2.47 5.56 11.66
CA LEU A 174 2.27 5.81 10.23
C LEU A 174 2.90 7.14 9.78
N THR A 175 2.68 8.22 10.54
CA THR A 175 3.15 9.56 10.14
C THR A 175 4.67 9.69 10.18
N SER A 176 5.35 8.95 11.06
CA SER A 176 6.82 8.92 11.08
C SER A 176 7.42 8.23 9.86
N ILE A 177 6.67 7.31 9.23
CA ILE A 177 7.10 6.60 8.03
C ILE A 177 6.77 7.42 6.78
N SER A 178 5.54 7.93 6.67
CA SER A 178 5.13 8.72 5.52
C SER A 178 5.69 10.12 5.50
N GLY A 179 6.10 10.68 6.64
CA GLY A 179 6.50 12.07 6.74
C GLY A 179 5.34 13.06 6.50
N CYS A 180 4.09 12.58 6.50
CA CYS A 180 2.92 13.40 6.21
C CYS A 180 1.85 13.33 7.31
N SER A 181 1.14 14.45 7.49
CA SER A 181 -0.02 14.61 8.35
C SER A 181 -1.03 15.57 7.72
N ALA A 182 -2.33 15.30 7.90
CA ALA A 182 -3.44 16.16 7.47
C ALA A 182 -3.84 17.21 8.51
#